data_AF-A0A800H9S0-F1
#
_entry.id   AF-A0A800H9S0-F1
#
_cell.length_a   1.000
_cell.length_b   1.000
_cell.length_c   1.000
_cell.angle_alpha   90.00
_cell.angle_beta   90.00
_cell.angle_gamma   90.00
#
_symmetry.space_group_name_H-M   'P 1'
#
loop_
_entity.id
_entity.type
_entity.pdbx_description
1 polymer ?
#
loop_
_entity_poly.entity_id
_entity_poly.type
_entity_poly.pdbx_seq_one_letter_code
_entity_poly.pdbx_strand_id
1 'polypeptide(L)'
;MLQTTQKLIHKLLDHPKYTLSLLAAVTIILGSYLPGLKMDFTIEQLFSQNDPVIERFMTFREEFAGVDNIVFLIYESDNPFSHTNLVKNRQTVEHLAEIEGVE
;
A
#
# COMPACT_ATOMS: atom_id res chain seq x y z
N MET A 1 22.34 6.77 -39.00
CA MET A 1 22.05 6.83 -37.54
C MET A 1 23.27 6.55 -36.66
N LEU A 2 24.13 5.55 -36.95
CA LEU A 2 25.27 5.20 -36.07
C LEU A 2 26.29 6.33 -35.82
N GLN A 3 26.55 7.20 -36.80
CA GLN A 3 27.55 8.28 -36.65
C GLN A 3 27.12 9.36 -35.64
N THR A 4 25.81 9.61 -35.52
CA THR A 4 25.28 10.64 -34.62
C THR A 4 25.40 10.21 -33.15
N THR A 5 25.14 8.93 -32.87
CA THR A 5 25.33 8.31 -31.56
C THR A 5 26.80 8.29 -31.13
N GLN A 6 27.73 7.97 -32.04
CA GLN A 6 29.16 7.95 -31.70
C GLN A 6 29.73 9.34 -31.39
N LYS A 7 29.27 10.38 -32.12
CA LYS A 7 29.60 11.78 -31.80
C LYS A 7 29.07 12.22 -30.44
N LEU A 8 27.88 11.76 -30.06
CA LEU A 8 27.28 12.08 -28.76
C LEU A 8 28.08 11.47 -27.60
N ILE A 9 28.49 10.21 -27.75
CA ILE A 9 29.28 9.48 -26.74
C ILE A 9 30.66 10.13 -26.57
N HIS A 10 31.35 10.48 -27.65
CA HIS A 10 32.62 11.19 -27.56
C HIS A 10 32.47 12.54 -26.84
N LYS A 11 31.44 13.30 -27.17
CA LYS A 11 31.17 14.60 -26.52
C LYS A 11 30.86 14.48 -25.02
N LEU A 12 30.24 13.38 -24.59
CA LEU A 12 29.99 13.07 -23.17
C LEU A 12 31.28 12.68 -22.43
N LEU A 13 32.18 11.95 -23.11
CA LEU A 13 33.47 11.50 -22.59
C LEU A 13 34.54 12.60 -22.55
N ASP A 14 34.50 13.55 -23.48
CA ASP A 14 35.44 14.68 -23.56
C ASP A 14 35.24 15.70 -22.43
N HIS A 15 34.06 15.72 -21.80
CA HIS A 15 33.70 16.68 -20.75
C HIS A 15 33.11 15.99 -19.50
N PRO A 16 33.89 15.13 -18.81
CA PRO A 16 33.38 14.25 -17.76
C PRO A 16 32.82 15.00 -16.55
N LYS A 17 33.42 16.14 -16.17
CA LYS A 17 32.94 16.95 -15.03
C LYS A 17 31.55 17.54 -15.30
N TYR A 18 31.34 18.11 -16.48
CA TYR A 18 30.05 18.68 -16.88
C TYR A 18 28.98 17.61 -17.02
N THR A 19 29.33 16.46 -17.61
CA THR A 19 28.43 15.31 -17.72
C THR A 19 28.01 14.80 -16.34
N LEU A 20 28.95 14.66 -15.39
CA LEU A 20 28.62 14.25 -14.01
C LEU A 20 27.75 15.27 -13.29
N SER A 21 28.06 16.57 -13.41
CA SER A 21 27.26 17.64 -12.79
C SER A 21 25.84 17.67 -13.34
N LEU A 22 25.67 17.48 -14.65
CA LEU A 22 24.36 17.37 -15.27
C LEU A 22 23.59 16.15 -14.75
N LEU A 23 24.25 14.99 -14.68
CA LEU A 23 23.64 13.77 -14.14
C LEU A 23 23.21 13.98 -12.68
N ALA A 24 24.07 14.56 -11.85
CA ALA A 24 23.76 14.85 -10.46
C ALA A 24 22.58 15.83 -10.33
N ALA A 25 22.54 16.88 -11.15
CA ALA A 25 21.43 17.83 -11.16
C ALA A 25 20.11 17.14 -11.54
N VAL A 26 20.11 16.32 -12.59
CA VAL A 26 18.94 15.55 -13.01
C VAL A 26 18.49 14.59 -11.90
N THR A 27 19.43 13.89 -11.26
CA THR A 27 19.14 12.98 -10.14
C THR A 27 18.53 13.72 -8.95
N ILE A 28 19.05 14.89 -8.58
CA ILE A 28 18.50 15.70 -7.49
C ILE A 28 17.09 16.21 -7.84
N ILE A 29 16.89 16.65 -9.08
CA ILE A 29 15.57 17.09 -9.56
C ILE A 29 14.56 15.94 -9.51
N LEU A 30 14.93 14.74 -9.95
CA LEU A 30 14.03 13.58 -9.85
C LEU A 30 13.82 13.16 -8.39
N GLY A 31 14.87 13.21 -7.57
CA GLY A 31 14.81 12.91 -6.14
C GLY A 31 13.96 13.90 -5.34
N SER A 32 13.80 15.15 -5.79
CA SER A 32 12.96 16.13 -5.11
C SER A 32 11.47 15.79 -5.13
N TYR A 33 11.05 14.88 -6.03
CA TYR A 33 9.69 14.35 -6.07
C TYR A 33 9.44 13.19 -5.10
N LEU A 34 10.48 12.64 -4.46
CA LEU A 34 10.34 11.54 -3.50
C LEU A 34 9.37 11.84 -2.34
N PRO A 35 9.36 13.04 -1.72
CA PRO A 35 8.40 13.36 -0.66
C PRO A 35 6.94 13.33 -1.10
N GLY A 36 6.67 13.44 -2.41
CA GLY A 36 5.32 13.38 -2.98
C GLY A 36 4.86 11.96 -3.31
N LEU A 37 5.71 10.95 -3.13
CA LEU A 37 5.38 9.56 -3.44
C LEU A 37 4.32 9.05 -2.45
N LYS A 38 3.09 8.87 -2.94
CA LYS A 38 2.01 8.21 -2.20
C LYS A 38 1.89 6.78 -2.68
N MET A 39 1.95 5.84 -1.74
CA MET A 39 1.64 4.44 -2.01
C MET A 39 0.24 4.16 -1.52
N ASP A 40 -0.61 3.68 -2.41
CA ASP A 40 -1.92 3.13 -2.07
C ASP A 40 -1.77 1.61 -1.98
N PHE A 41 -2.01 1.06 -0.78
CA PHE A 41 -1.90 -0.38 -0.48
C PHE A 41 -3.25 -1.08 -0.42
N THR A 42 -4.31 -0.41 -0.87
CA THR A 42 -5.62 -1.03 -1.02
C THR A 42 -5.53 -2.15 -2.08
N ILE A 43 -6.10 -3.31 -1.78
CA ILE A 43 -6.13 -4.46 -2.70
C ILE A 43 -6.90 -4.11 -3.98
N GLU A 44 -7.80 -3.14 -3.87
CA GLU A 44 -8.60 -2.54 -4.92
C GLU A 44 -7.75 -1.96 -6.06
N GLN A 45 -6.52 -1.55 -5.78
CA GLN A 45 -5.55 -1.14 -6.82
C GLN A 45 -5.18 -2.28 -7.79
N LEU A 46 -5.40 -3.53 -7.39
CA LEU A 46 -5.13 -4.71 -8.21
C LEU A 46 -6.33 -5.15 -9.05
N PHE A 47 -7.49 -4.50 -8.88
CA PHE A 47 -8.70 -4.87 -9.62
C PHE A 47 -8.63 -4.42 -11.08
N SER A 48 -9.26 -5.19 -11.97
CA SER A 48 -9.33 -4.83 -13.39
C SER A 48 -10.23 -3.61 -13.58
N GLN A 49 -9.78 -2.67 -14.43
CA GLN A 49 -10.56 -1.50 -14.80
C GLN A 49 -11.68 -1.89 -15.79
N ASN A 50 -12.84 -1.25 -15.68
CA ASN A 50 -14.02 -1.48 -16.52
C ASN A 50 -14.59 -2.90 -16.45
N ASP A 51 -14.50 -3.55 -15.29
CA ASP A 51 -15.14 -4.85 -15.04
C ASP A 51 -16.50 -4.64 -14.33
N PRO A 52 -17.63 -5.07 -14.92
CA PRO A 52 -18.96 -4.92 -14.32
C PRO A 52 -19.12 -5.68 -12.99
N VAL A 53 -18.32 -6.71 -12.74
CA VAL A 53 -18.30 -7.44 -11.46
C VAL A 53 -17.70 -6.57 -10.35
N ILE A 54 -16.62 -5.85 -10.66
CA ILE A 54 -15.96 -4.92 -9.73
C ILE A 54 -16.86 -3.73 -9.44
N GLU A 55 -17.54 -3.19 -10.46
CA GLU A 55 -18.50 -2.11 -10.29
C GLU A 55 -19.61 -2.49 -9.29
N ARG A 56 -20.22 -3.66 -9.48
CA ARG A 56 -21.24 -4.18 -8.57
C ARG A 56 -20.72 -4.42 -7.15
N PHE A 57 -19.48 -4.92 -7.02
CA PHE A 57 -18.83 -5.10 -5.71
C PHE A 57 -18.63 -3.76 -4.99
N MET A 58 -18.14 -2.73 -5.70
CA MET A 58 -17.93 -1.40 -5.14
C MET A 58 -19.24 -0.71 -4.76
N THR A 59 -20.29 -0.84 -5.57
CA THR A 59 -21.62 -0.29 -5.24
C THR A 59 -22.21 -0.95 -4.00
N PHE A 60 -22.11 -2.28 -3.88
CA PHE A 60 -22.56 -2.99 -2.68
C PHE A 60 -21.78 -2.53 -1.45
N ARG A 61 -20.46 -2.40 -1.56
CA ARG A 61 -19.61 -1.92 -0.47
C ARG A 61 -20.01 -0.52 0.00
N GLU A 62 -20.28 0.40 -0.93
CA GLU A 62 -20.70 1.77 -0.62
C GLU A 62 -22.08 1.81 0.05
N GLU A 63 -23.00 0.94 -0.38
CA GLU A 63 -24.34 0.81 0.21
C GLU A 63 -24.34 0.20 1.61
N PHE A 64 -23.47 -0.79 1.85
CA PHE A 64 -23.43 -1.58 3.09
C PHE A 64 -22.22 -1.25 3.98
N ALA A 65 -21.83 0.04 4.04
CA ALA A 65 -20.69 0.54 4.79
C ALA A 65 -20.44 -0.24 6.11
N GLY A 66 -19.25 -0.85 6.25
CA GLY A 66 -18.82 -1.49 7.51
C GLY A 66 -18.30 -2.93 7.42
N VAL A 67 -18.24 -3.56 6.25
CA VAL A 67 -17.79 -4.97 6.15
C VAL A 67 -16.26 -5.11 6.02
N ASP A 68 -15.55 -4.06 5.58
CA ASP A 68 -14.18 -4.22 5.08
C ASP A 68 -13.07 -4.05 6.14
N ASN A 69 -13.43 -3.69 7.38
CA ASN A 69 -12.47 -3.45 8.47
C ASN A 69 -12.68 -4.38 9.67
N ILE A 70 -13.21 -5.59 9.42
CA ILE A 70 -13.43 -6.57 10.49
C ILE A 70 -12.13 -7.32 10.78
N VAL A 71 -11.63 -7.18 12.00
CA VAL A 71 -10.50 -7.98 12.49
C VAL A 71 -11.04 -9.20 13.23
N PHE A 72 -10.81 -10.39 12.69
CA PHE A 72 -11.16 -11.64 13.35
C PHE A 72 -10.03 -12.10 14.27
N LEU A 73 -10.30 -12.17 15.57
CA LEU A 73 -9.42 -12.82 16.54
C LEU A 73 -9.80 -14.30 16.66
N ILE A 74 -8.92 -15.19 16.19
CA ILE A 74 -9.08 -16.64 16.31
C ILE A 74 -8.00 -17.14 17.27
N TYR A 75 -8.40 -17.92 18.28
CA TYR A 75 -7.47 -18.51 19.26
C TYR A 75 -7.79 -19.98 19.50
N GLU A 76 -6.76 -20.74 19.85
CA GLU A 76 -6.88 -22.15 20.15
C GLU A 76 -7.44 -22.37 21.57
N SER A 77 -8.33 -23.34 21.73
CA SER A 77 -8.82 -23.77 23.03
C SER A 77 -9.16 -25.26 23.04
N ASP A 78 -8.74 -25.95 24.11
CA ASP A 78 -9.09 -27.36 24.34
C ASP A 78 -10.61 -27.59 24.38
N ASN A 79 -11.34 -26.74 25.10
CA ASN A 79 -12.81 -26.75 25.13
C ASN A 79 -13.37 -25.32 25.02
N PRO A 80 -13.89 -24.93 23.83
CA PRO A 80 -14.44 -23.60 23.60
C PRO A 80 -15.65 -23.27 24.48
N PHE A 81 -16.39 -24.28 24.94
CA PHE A 81 -17.59 -24.11 25.76
C PHE A 81 -17.34 -24.28 27.27
N SER A 82 -16.07 -24.42 27.69
CA SER A 82 -15.75 -24.47 29.11
C SER A 82 -16.06 -23.13 29.78
N HIS A 83 -16.60 -23.17 31.01
CA HIS A 83 -16.91 -21.96 31.78
C HIS A 83 -15.70 -21.01 31.86
N THR A 84 -14.51 -21.54 32.12
CA THR A 84 -13.27 -20.76 32.19
C THR A 84 -12.97 -20.05 30.87
N ASN A 85 -13.14 -20.72 29.72
CA ASN A 85 -12.90 -20.09 28.42
C ASN A 85 -13.96 -19.02 28.12
N LEU A 86 -15.24 -19.29 28.36
CA LEU A 86 -16.30 -18.31 28.16
C LEU A 86 -16.10 -17.05 29.02
N VAL A 87 -15.65 -17.20 30.27
CA VAL A 87 -15.32 -16.06 31.13
C VAL A 87 -14.16 -15.25 30.57
N LYS A 88 -13.07 -15.92 30.15
CA LYS A 88 -11.91 -15.26 29.54
C LYS A 88 -12.28 -14.54 28.24
N ASN A 89 -13.04 -15.19 27.36
CA ASN A 89 -13.51 -14.62 26.11
C ASN A 89 -14.32 -13.34 26.36
N ARG A 90 -15.29 -13.39 27.28
CA ARG A 90 -16.07 -12.22 27.68
C ARG A 90 -15.18 -11.08 28.19
N GLN A 91 -14.23 -11.36 29.08
CA GLN A 91 -13.30 -10.35 29.58
C GLN A 91 -12.44 -9.74 28.45
N THR A 92 -12.00 -10.55 27.50
CA THR A 92 -11.25 -10.06 26.33
C THR A 92 -12.12 -9.14 25.47
N VAL A 93 -13.38 -9.52 25.20
CA VAL A 93 -14.31 -8.68 24.43
C VAL A 93 -14.60 -7.37 25.16
N GLU A 94 -14.84 -7.41 26.47
CA GLU A 94 -15.06 -6.21 27.29
C GLU A 94 -13.84 -5.26 27.25
N HIS A 95 -12.63 -5.77 27.43
CA HIS A 95 -11.42 -4.94 27.35
C HIS A 95 -11.16 -4.38 25.95
N LEU A 96 -11.52 -5.12 24.88
CA LEU A 96 -11.37 -4.61 23.51
C LEU A 96 -12.38 -3.48 23.22
N ALA A 97 -13.59 -3.56 23.76
CA ALA A 97 -14.61 -2.53 23.61
C ALA A 97 -14.28 -1.22 24.36
N GLU A 98 -13.35 -1.25 25.32
CA GLU A 98 -12.86 -0.06 26.00
C GLU A 98 -11.81 0.72 25.19
N ILE A 99 -11.27 0.12 24.12
CA ILE A 99 -10.24 0.77 23.28
C ILE A 99 -10.92 1.79 22.35
N GLU A 100 -10.49 3.04 22.46
CA GLU A 100 -10.96 4.12 21.58
C GLU A 100 -10.71 3.77 20.09
N GLY A 101 -11.78 3.76 19.30
CA GLY A 101 -11.74 3.43 17.87
C GLY A 101 -12.00 1.95 17.54
N VAL A 102 -12.30 1.11 18.53
CA VAL A 102 -12.83 -0.24 18.34
C VAL A 102 -14.34 -0.22 18.66
N GLU A 103 -15.18 -0.35 17.63
CA GLU A 103 -16.65 -0.44 17.74
C GLU A 103 -17.16 -1.83 17.38
#